data_AF-F3CGC1-F1
#
_entry.id   AF-F3CGC1-F1
#
_cell.length_a   1.000
_cell.length_b   1.000
_cell.length_c   1.000
_cell.angle_alpha   90.00
_cell.angle_beta   90.00
_cell.angle_gamma   90.00
#
_symmetry.space_group_name_H-M   'P 1'
#
loop_
_entity.id
_entity.type
_entity.pdbx_description
1 polymer ?
#
loop_
_entity_poly.entity_id
_entity_poly.type
_entity_poly.pdbx_seq_one_letter_code
_entity_poly.pdbx_strand_id
1 'polypeptide(L)' 'PRPRRAAAGGLVLVSAQHLAGLFIGLELLSVPVYGLVAYAFFNKRSLEGGIKYMVLSAAGSAFLLFGMALLYAEAGSLSF' A
#
# COMPACT_ATOMS: atom_id res chain seq x y z
N PRO A 1 -15.04 0.64 -8.59
CA PRO A 1 -14.25 0.72 -7.33
C PRO A 1 -15.15 0.98 -6.11
N ARG A 2 -15.38 -0.02 -5.24
CA ARG A 2 -16.19 0.16 -4.02
C ARG A 2 -15.27 0.67 -2.88
N PRO A 3 -15.46 1.88 -2.34
CA PRO A 3 -14.53 2.51 -1.37
C PRO A 3 -14.44 1.79 -0.01
N ARG A 4 -15.35 0.84 0.26
CA ARG A 4 -15.42 0.09 1.53
C ARG A 4 -14.14 -0.69 1.86
N ARG A 5 -13.40 -1.15 0.86
CA ARG A 5 -12.13 -1.88 1.08
C ARG A 5 -11.00 -0.96 1.58
N ALA A 6 -10.92 0.25 1.04
CA ALA A 6 -9.95 1.24 1.50
C ALA A 6 -10.25 1.68 2.94
N ALA A 7 -11.52 1.93 3.26
CA ALA A 7 -11.93 2.27 4.62
C ALA A 7 -11.56 1.16 5.63
N ALA A 8 -11.78 -0.10 5.27
CA ALA A 8 -11.39 -1.24 6.10
C ALA A 8 -9.86 -1.34 6.26
N GLY A 9 -9.08 -1.14 5.19
CA GLY A 9 -7.62 -1.10 5.25
C GLY A 9 -7.07 -0.02 6.17
N GLY A 10 -7.69 1.17 6.16
CA GLY A 10 -7.32 2.26 7.07
C GLY A 10 -7.60 1.93 8.55
N LEU A 11 -8.72 1.26 8.85
CA LEU A 11 -9.03 0.81 10.22
C LEU A 11 -8.05 -0.26 10.71
N VAL A 12 -7.66 -1.19 9.84
CA VAL A 12 -6.63 -2.20 10.13
C VAL A 12 -5.27 -1.53 10.38
N LEU A 13 -4.92 -0.52 9.59
CA LEU A 13 -3.66 0.23 9.73
C LEU A 13 -3.56 0.93 11.10
N VAL A 14 -4.62 1.63 11.52
CA VAL A 14 -4.67 2.32 12.82
C VAL A 14 -4.62 1.35 14.00
N SER A 15 -5.12 0.13 13.81
CA SER A 15 -5.18 -0.90 14.86
C SER A 15 -3.98 -1.86 14.85
N ALA A 16 -2.98 -1.63 13.99
CA ALA A 16 -1.86 -2.54 13.84
C ALA A 16 -0.92 -2.49 15.06
N GLN A 17 -0.64 -3.66 15.64
CA GLN A 17 0.30 -3.83 16.77
C GLN A 17 1.62 -4.50 16.34
N HIS A 18 1.72 -4.90 15.07
CA HIS A 18 2.90 -5.50 14.47
C HIS A 18 3.13 -4.94 13.07
N LEU A 19 4.39 -4.91 12.63
CA LEU A 19 4.79 -4.47 11.29
C LEU A 19 4.05 -5.24 10.17
N ALA A 20 3.79 -6.53 10.35
CA ALA A 20 3.02 -7.32 9.40
C ALA A 20 1.57 -6.80 9.24
N GLY A 21 0.92 -6.41 10.34
CA GLY A 21 -0.43 -5.82 10.31
C GLY A 21 -0.44 -4.45 9.62
N LEU A 22 0.62 -3.67 9.82
CA LEU A 22 0.82 -2.38 9.15
C LEU A 22 0.97 -2.58 7.63
N PHE A 23 1.77 -3.56 7.19
CA PHE A 23 1.92 -3.90 5.78
C PHE A 23 0.60 -4.34 5.13
N ILE A 24 -0.16 -5.22 5.79
CA ILE A 24 -1.45 -5.68 5.27
C ILE A 24 -2.48 -4.55 5.17
N GLY A 25 -2.52 -3.64 6.16
CA GLY A 25 -3.37 -2.44 6.10
C GLY A 25 -3.03 -1.54 4.91
N LEU A 26 -1.74 -1.36 4.63
CA LEU A 26 -1.23 -0.62 3.47
C LEU A 26 -1.61 -1.28 2.14
N GLU A 27 -1.43 -2.59 1.99
CA GLU A 27 -1.80 -3.31 0.76
C GLU A 27 -3.32 -3.25 0.51
N LEU A 28 -4.15 -3.34 1.56
CA LEU A 28 -5.61 -3.18 1.45
C LEU A 28 -6.04 -1.79 0.99
N LEU A 29 -5.24 -0.75 1.31
CA LEU A 29 -5.43 0.60 0.78
C LEU A 29 -4.97 0.71 -0.68
N SER A 30 -3.93 0.00 -1.08
CA SER A 30 -3.36 0.00 -2.44
C SER A 30 -4.22 -0.72 -3.48
N VAL A 31 -4.89 -1.82 -3.13
CA VAL A 31 -5.77 -2.60 -4.04
C VAL A 31 -6.82 -1.75 -4.78
N PRO A 32 -7.62 -0.89 -4.10
CA PRO A 32 -8.57 -0.02 -4.80
C PRO A 32 -7.90 1.06 -5.67
N VAL A 33 -6.67 1.48 -5.33
CA VAL A 33 -5.88 2.41 -6.17
C VAL A 33 -5.43 1.73 -7.45
N TYR A 34 -4.97 0.47 -7.40
CA TYR A 34 -4.68 -0.31 -8.61
C TYR A 34 -5.91 -0.45 -9.51
N GLY A 35 -7.09 -0.66 -8.93
CA GLY A 35 -8.35 -0.68 -9.69
C GLY A 35 -8.73 0.67 -10.32
N LEU A 36 -8.40 1.78 -9.68
CA LEU A 36 -8.58 3.14 -10.20
C LEU A 36 -7.58 3.45 -11.33
N VAL A 37 -6.32 3.02 -11.20
CA VAL A 37 -5.31 3.14 -12.25
C VAL A 37 -5.71 2.32 -13.49
N ALA A 38 -6.20 1.09 -13.30
CA ALA A 38 -6.75 0.27 -14.38
C ALA A 38 -7.95 0.93 -15.07
N TYR A 39 -8.78 1.67 -14.32
CA TYR A 39 -9.92 2.41 -14.88
C TYR A 39 -9.49 3.70 -15.60
N ALA A 40 -8.39 4.34 -15.19
CA ALA A 40 -7.84 5.54 -15.82
C ALA A 40 -7.27 5.29 -17.25
N PHE A 41 -7.15 4.02 -17.68
CA PHE A 41 -6.69 3.65 -19.03
C PHE A 41 -7.55 4.21 -20.18
N PHE A 42 -8.79 4.64 -19.91
CA PHE A 42 -9.66 5.21 -20.94
C PHE A 42 -9.26 6.62 -21.41
N ASN A 43 -8.35 7.33 -20.72
CA ASN A 43 -7.96 8.68 -21.10
C ASN A 43 -6.43 8.86 -21.03
N LYS A 44 -5.77 9.18 -22.15
CA LYS A 44 -4.29 9.24 -22.25
C LYS A 44 -3.62 10.16 -21.23
N ARG A 45 -4.21 11.32 -20.90
CA ARG A 45 -3.68 12.21 -19.84
C ARG A 45 -3.86 11.64 -18.43
N SER A 46 -4.98 10.97 -18.17
CA SER A 46 -5.24 10.32 -16.89
C SER A 46 -4.37 9.07 -16.70
N LEU A 47 -4.03 8.39 -17.80
CA LEU A 47 -3.16 7.22 -17.82
C LEU A 47 -1.73 7.56 -17.39
N GLU A 48 -1.16 8.64 -17.94
CA GLU A 48 0.21 9.04 -17.60
C GLU A 48 0.34 9.42 -16.11
N GLY A 49 -0.64 10.15 -15.58
CA GLY A 49 -0.70 10.48 -14.15
C GLY A 49 -0.91 9.24 -13.27
N GLY A 50 -1.80 8.33 -13.69
CA GLY A 50 -2.07 7.08 -12.98
C GLY A 50 -0.85 6.16 -12.91
N ILE A 51 -0.10 6.02 -14.00
CA ILE A 51 1.13 5.20 -14.05
C ILE A 51 2.22 5.82 -13.17
N LYS A 52 2.45 7.14 -13.24
CA LYS A 52 3.44 7.82 -12.38
C LYS A 52 3.14 7.61 -10.90
N TYR A 53 1.87 7.74 -10.51
CA TYR A 53 1.45 7.53 -9.12
C TYR A 53 1.57 6.07 -8.69
N MET A 54 1.25 5.12 -9.58
CA MET A 54 1.42 3.69 -9.33
C MET A 54 2.90 3.33 -9.09
N VAL A 55 3.80 3.82 -9.94
CA VAL A 55 5.24 3.56 -9.81
C VAL A 55 5.78 4.17 -8.52
N LEU A 56 5.40 5.40 -8.19
CA LEU A 56 5.80 6.06 -6.95
C LEU A 56 5.29 5.28 -5.71
N SER A 57 4.03 4.84 -5.74
CA SER A 57 3.43 4.04 -4.67
C SER A 57 4.14 2.69 -4.51
N ALA A 58 4.44 1.99 -5.61
CA ALA A 58 5.13 0.70 -5.59
C ALA A 58 6.56 0.82 -5.04
N ALA A 59 7.29 1.87 -5.43
CA ALA A 59 8.61 2.16 -4.89
C ALA A 59 8.55 2.42 -3.37
N GLY A 60 7.59 3.23 -2.91
CA GLY A 60 7.36 3.48 -1.48
C GLY A 60 7.09 2.20 -0.70
N SER A 61 6.21 1.33 -1.19
CA SER A 61 5.94 0.03 -0.57
C SER A 61 7.19 -0.87 -0.50
N ALA A 62 8.02 -0.88 -1.55
CA ALA A 62 9.26 -1.65 -1.58
C ALA A 62 10.28 -1.16 -0.54
N PHE A 63 10.47 0.16 -0.42
CA PHE A 63 11.32 0.74 0.63
C PHE A 63 10.81 0.42 2.03
N LEU A 64 9.50 0.49 2.23
CA LEU A 64 8.88 0.20 3.52
C LEU A 64 9.09 -1.28 3.88
N LEU A 65 8.79 -2.21 2.96
CA LEU A 65 9.02 -3.65 3.14
C LEU A 65 10.50 -3.97 3.42
N PHE A 66 11.42 -3.31 2.71
CA PHE A 66 12.85 -3.46 2.95
C PHE A 66 13.25 -2.94 4.35
N GLY A 67 12.70 -1.81 4.78
CA GLY A 67 12.88 -1.30 6.14
C GLY A 67 12.34 -2.27 7.20
N MET A 68 11.18 -2.89 6.97
CA MET A 68 10.65 -3.94 7.87
C MET A 68 11.60 -5.13 7.95
N ALA A 69 12.18 -5.56 6.82
CA ALA A 69 13.10 -6.67 6.76
C ALA A 69 14.39 -6.38 7.56
N LEU A 70 14.93 -5.16 7.46
CA LEU A 70 16.10 -4.74 8.24
C LEU A 70 15.79 -4.68 9.74
N LEU A 71 14.66 -4.09 10.12
CA LEU A 71 14.23 -4.05 11.52
C LEU A 71 14.02 -5.46 12.10
N TYR A 72 13.44 -6.36 11.31
CA TYR A 72 13.28 -7.76 11.71
C TYR A 72 14.62 -8.48 11.83
N ALA A 73 15.57 -8.24 10.93
CA ALA A 73 16.90 -8.83 10.99
C ALA A 73 17.66 -8.45 12.27
N GLU A 74 17.51 -7.20 12.71
CA GLU A 74 18.17 -6.69 13.94
C GLU A 74 17.41 -7.05 15.21
N ALA A 75 16.07 -6.91 15.22
CA ALA A 75 15.25 -7.08 16.44
C ALA A 75 14.74 -8.51 16.65
N GLY A 76 14.69 -9.34 15.60
CA GLY A 76 14.13 -10.70 15.64
C GLY A 76 12.61 -10.77 15.90
N SER A 77 11.94 -9.62 15.97
CA SER A 77 10.50 -9.50 16.26
C SER A 77 9.86 -8.48 15.32
N LEU A 78 8.58 -8.71 15.01
CA LEU A 78 7.75 -7.80 14.21
C LEU A 78 6.79 -6.98 15.08
N SER A 79 6.89 -7.07 16.40
CA SER A 79 6.16 -6.21 17.34
C SER A 79 6.73 -4.81 17.39
N PHE A 80 5.83 -3.84 17.54
CA PHE A 80 6.20 -2.49 17.96
C PHE A 80 6.62 -2.47 19.43
#